data_AF-A0A2G3PTS9-F1
#
_entry.id   AF-A0A2G3PTS9-F1
#
_cell.length_a   1.000
_cell.length_b   1.000
_cell.length_c   1.000
_cell.angle_alpha   90.00
_cell.angle_beta   90.00
_cell.angle_gamma   90.00
#
_symmetry.space_group_name_H-M   'P 1'
#
loop_
_entity.id
_entity.type
_entity.pdbx_description
1 polymer ?
#
loop_
_entity_poly.entity_id
_entity_poly.type
_entity_poly.pdbx_seq_one_letter_code
_entity_poly.pdbx_strand_id
1 'polypeptide(L)'
;MIETLSEKELFLTDLGYFDTNQLQKIGEKNFFISRIKTNLKLFKIVSEKYSIYEQLDMTTILKKSTHSVDQEVYVGTDSHSKLKVRLVGTKLPTEVTHKRIKKAIIQNDGNAISDNKREILH
;
A
#
# COMPACT_ATOMS: atom_id res chain seq x y z
N MET A 1 22.51 2.05 -4.20
CA MET A 1 21.36 1.69 -5.07
C MET A 1 20.52 2.91 -5.44
N ILE A 2 20.16 3.79 -4.49
CA ILE A 2 19.55 5.09 -4.83
C ILE A 2 20.56 6.02 -5.55
N GLU A 3 21.84 5.94 -5.18
CA GLU A 3 22.93 6.76 -5.71
C GLU A 3 23.26 6.54 -7.19
N THR A 4 22.68 5.52 -7.83
CA THR A 4 22.88 5.23 -9.26
C THR A 4 21.72 5.71 -10.12
N LEU A 5 20.65 6.26 -9.53
CA LEU A 5 19.52 6.82 -10.28
C LEU A 5 19.87 8.23 -10.77
N SER A 6 19.78 8.44 -12.07
CA SER A 6 19.79 9.78 -12.67
C SER A 6 18.46 10.49 -12.41
N GLU A 7 18.44 11.83 -12.42
CA GLU A 7 17.22 12.59 -12.18
C GLU A 7 16.11 12.23 -13.19
N LYS A 8 14.87 12.18 -12.71
CA LYS A 8 13.64 11.83 -13.46
C LYS A 8 13.56 10.37 -13.91
N GLU A 9 14.39 9.49 -13.38
CA GLU A 9 14.25 8.05 -13.62
C GLU A 9 13.10 7.42 -12.82
N LEU A 10 12.60 6.29 -13.30
CA LEU A 10 11.58 5.50 -12.63
C LEU A 10 12.22 4.35 -11.86
N PHE A 11 12.01 4.33 -10.55
CA PHE A 11 12.42 3.25 -9.68
C PHE A 11 11.29 2.23 -9.49
N LEU A 12 11.53 0.97 -9.86
CA LEU A 12 10.57 -0.15 -9.75
C LEU A 12 11.07 -1.17 -8.73
N THR A 13 10.27 -1.48 -7.70
CA THR A 13 10.66 -2.46 -6.67
C THR A 13 9.47 -3.28 -6.15
N ASP A 14 9.72 -4.56 -5.82
CA ASP A 14 8.79 -5.36 -5.02
C ASP A 14 9.02 -5.11 -3.52
N LEU A 15 7.98 -5.33 -2.72
CA LEU A 15 7.91 -4.95 -1.31
C LEU A 15 8.92 -5.63 -0.41
N GLY A 16 9.58 -4.84 0.44
CA GLY A 16 10.17 -5.35 1.68
C GLY A 16 11.34 -4.55 2.20
N TYR A 17 12.03 -3.79 1.35
CA TYR A 17 13.35 -3.26 1.66
C TYR A 17 13.43 -1.75 1.87
N PHE A 18 12.43 -0.98 1.44
CA PHE A 18 12.48 0.48 1.47
C PHE A 18 11.57 1.05 2.56
N ASP A 19 12.19 1.73 3.51
CA ASP A 19 11.53 2.57 4.49
C ASP A 19 10.89 3.79 3.80
N THR A 20 9.82 4.35 4.37
CA THR A 20 9.13 5.52 3.81
C THR A 20 10.06 6.72 3.61
N ASN A 21 11.08 6.85 4.46
CA ASN A 21 12.12 7.88 4.30
C ASN A 21 12.93 7.73 3.01
N GLN A 22 13.21 6.50 2.58
CA GLN A 22 13.95 6.25 1.34
C GLN A 22 13.07 6.55 0.12
N LEU A 23 11.80 6.16 0.16
CA LEU A 23 10.83 6.51 -0.89
C LEU A 23 10.64 8.02 -1.00
N GLN A 24 10.63 8.74 0.14
CA GLN A 24 10.58 10.20 0.15
C GLN A 24 11.79 10.80 -0.57
N LYS A 25 13.01 10.36 -0.25
CA LYS A 25 14.24 10.82 -0.92
C LYS A 25 14.23 10.53 -2.43
N ILE A 26 13.71 9.37 -2.84
CA ILE A 26 13.55 9.05 -4.27
C ILE A 26 12.57 10.06 -4.91
N GLY A 27 11.42 10.30 -4.27
CA GLY A 27 10.39 11.23 -4.75
C GLY A 27 10.82 12.70 -4.90
N GLU A 28 11.91 13.12 -4.27
CA GLU A 28 12.45 14.49 -4.42
C GLU A 28 12.96 14.77 -5.84
N LYS A 29 13.46 13.74 -6.54
CA LYS A 29 14.12 13.89 -7.85
C LYS A 29 13.68 12.88 -8.90
N ASN A 30 13.01 11.81 -8.48
CA ASN A 30 12.72 10.62 -9.27
C ASN A 30 11.29 10.13 -9.02
N PHE A 31 10.85 9.20 -9.87
CA PHE A 31 9.55 8.54 -9.74
C PHE A 31 9.74 7.16 -9.13
N PHE A 32 8.73 6.64 -8.45
CA PHE A 32 8.76 5.25 -7.97
C PHE A 32 7.43 4.54 -8.12
N ILE A 33 7.51 3.24 -8.37
CA ILE A 33 6.41 2.29 -8.22
C ILE A 33 6.92 1.19 -7.30
N SER A 34 6.29 1.11 -6.14
CA SER A 34 6.51 0.04 -5.19
C SER A 34 5.17 -0.62 -4.90
N ARG A 35 5.20 -1.94 -4.77
CA ARG A 35 4.07 -2.64 -4.14
C ARG A 35 3.91 -2.08 -2.71
N ILE A 36 2.70 -2.10 -2.13
CA ILE A 36 2.43 -1.60 -0.76
C ILE A 36 2.41 -2.69 0.32
N LYS A 37 3.13 -2.49 1.44
CA LYS A 37 3.17 -3.47 2.53
C LYS A 37 1.82 -3.46 3.20
N THR A 38 1.20 -4.63 3.36
CA THR A 38 -0.19 -4.72 3.87
C THR A 38 -0.35 -4.19 5.29
N ASN A 39 0.74 -4.05 6.06
CA ASN A 39 0.75 -3.46 7.39
C ASN A 39 1.16 -1.97 7.42
N LEU A 40 1.38 -1.35 6.26
CA LEU A 40 1.67 0.09 6.17
C LEU A 40 0.42 0.88 6.53
N LYS A 41 0.53 1.81 7.47
CA LYS A 41 -0.58 2.71 7.82
C LYS A 41 -0.84 3.69 6.68
N LEU A 42 -2.10 3.77 6.27
CA LEU A 42 -2.60 4.72 5.28
C LEU A 42 -3.30 5.87 5.99
N PHE A 43 -3.23 7.07 5.43
CA PHE A 43 -3.89 8.24 5.97
C PHE A 43 -4.49 9.11 4.87
N LYS A 44 -5.55 9.86 5.21
CA LYS A 44 -6.01 11.01 4.43
C LYS A 44 -5.67 12.30 5.18
N ILE A 45 -5.42 13.37 4.44
CA ILE A 45 -5.19 14.69 5.02
C ILE A 45 -6.53 15.33 5.40
N VAL A 46 -6.60 15.85 6.62
CA VAL A 46 -7.75 16.62 7.11
C VAL A 46 -7.43 18.11 7.05
N SER A 47 -6.18 18.48 7.37
CA SER A 47 -5.70 19.85 7.23
C SER A 47 -4.20 19.85 6.95
N GLU A 48 -3.79 20.41 5.80
CA GLU A 48 -2.37 20.55 5.47
C GLU A 48 -1.68 21.57 6.38
N LYS A 49 -2.36 22.71 6.63
CA LYS A 49 -1.86 23.79 7.48
C LYS A 49 -1.45 23.32 8.86
N TYR A 50 -2.22 22.40 9.45
CA TYR A 50 -1.98 21.88 10.79
C TYR A 50 -1.38 20.48 10.80
N SER A 51 -1.07 19.91 9.63
CA SER A 51 -0.56 18.53 9.50
C SER A 51 -1.43 17.51 10.23
N ILE A 52 -2.76 17.63 10.09
CA ILE A 52 -3.74 16.72 10.71
C ILE A 52 -4.10 15.64 9.70
N TYR A 53 -3.99 14.39 10.12
CA TYR A 53 -4.22 13.21 9.31
C TYR A 53 -5.17 12.25 10.01
N GLU A 54 -6.07 11.66 9.24
CA GLU A 54 -6.95 10.60 9.72
C GLU A 54 -6.49 9.26 9.14
N GLN A 55 -6.31 8.25 9.99
CA GLN A 55 -5.89 6.92 9.53
C GLN A 55 -7.02 6.27 8.73
N LEU A 56 -6.67 5.75 7.56
CA LEU A 56 -7.56 5.00 6.69
C LEU A 56 -7.45 3.51 7.01
N ASP A 57 -8.60 2.84 7.05
CA ASP A 57 -8.67 1.40 7.05
C ASP A 57 -8.63 0.88 5.60
N MET A 58 -7.57 0.12 5.29
CA MET A 58 -7.36 -0.48 3.96
C MET A 58 -8.51 -1.42 3.57
N THR A 59 -9.08 -2.17 4.52
CA THR A 59 -10.20 -3.07 4.21
C THR A 59 -11.45 -2.30 3.82
N THR A 60 -11.71 -1.17 4.48
CA THR A 60 -12.80 -0.25 4.10
C THR A 60 -12.60 0.34 2.70
N ILE A 61 -11.36 0.73 2.34
CA ILE A 61 -11.05 1.22 0.99
C ILE A 61 -11.34 0.13 -0.06
N LEU A 62 -10.86 -1.09 0.17
CA LEU A 62 -11.03 -2.21 -0.75
C LEU A 62 -12.50 -2.61 -0.90
N LYS A 63 -13.27 -2.64 0.20
CA LYS A 63 -14.71 -2.95 0.18
C LYS A 63 -15.55 -1.94 -0.60
N LYS A 64 -15.21 -0.64 -0.50
CA LYS A 64 -15.92 0.41 -1.25
C LYS A 64 -15.59 0.38 -2.73
N SER A 65 -14.43 -0.16 -3.12
CA SER A 65 -14.04 -0.26 -4.51
C SER A 65 -14.79 -1.39 -5.23
N THR A 66 -15.46 -1.08 -6.33
CA THR A 66 -16.18 -2.07 -7.14
C THR A 66 -15.23 -2.91 -7.99
N HIS A 67 -14.21 -2.28 -8.57
CA HIS A 67 -13.26 -2.94 -9.47
C HIS A 67 -11.80 -2.48 -9.28
N SER A 68 -11.57 -1.22 -8.94
CA SER A 68 -10.24 -0.67 -8.75
C SER A 68 -10.23 0.43 -7.71
N VAL A 69 -9.07 0.64 -7.10
CA VAL A 69 -8.75 1.78 -6.24
C VAL A 69 -7.74 2.64 -6.97
N ASP A 70 -8.00 3.93 -7.01
CA ASP A 70 -7.09 4.93 -7.54
C ASP A 70 -7.32 6.23 -6.76
N GLN A 71 -6.46 6.50 -5.78
CA GLN A 71 -6.60 7.69 -4.93
C GLN A 71 -5.26 8.12 -4.34
N GLU A 72 -5.14 9.42 -4.08
CA GLU A 72 -4.02 9.95 -3.30
C GLU A 72 -4.20 9.63 -1.82
N VAL A 73 -3.15 9.12 -1.19
CA VAL A 73 -3.09 8.80 0.24
C VAL A 73 -1.76 9.24 0.81
N TYR A 74 -1.67 9.24 2.13
CA TYR A 74 -0.45 9.51 2.87
C TYR A 74 0.01 8.21 3.54
N VAL A 75 1.31 7.94 3.50
CA VAL A 75 1.93 6.78 4.15
C VAL A 75 3.06 7.20 5.09
N GLY A 76 3.25 6.49 6.18
CA GLY A 76 4.30 6.80 7.15
C GLY A 76 3.93 6.41 8.58
N THR A 77 4.76 6.86 9.52
CA THR A 77 4.50 6.75 10.96
C THR A 77 3.68 7.94 11.46
N ASP A 78 3.27 7.91 12.72
CA ASP A 78 2.33 8.90 13.28
C ASP A 78 2.94 10.32 13.39
N SER A 79 4.27 10.46 13.31
CA SER A 79 5.00 11.74 13.34
C SER A 79 4.98 12.52 12.00
N HIS A 80 5.35 13.80 12.07
CA HIS A 80 5.06 14.91 11.14
C HIS A 80 5.52 14.82 9.66
N SER A 81 5.99 13.67 9.17
CA SER A 81 6.39 13.50 7.77
C SER A 81 5.71 12.28 7.17
N LYS A 82 4.49 12.45 6.67
CA LYS A 82 3.82 11.42 5.86
C LYS A 82 4.09 11.69 4.40
N LEU A 83 4.47 10.64 3.67
CA LEU A 83 4.73 10.70 2.25
C LEU A 83 3.41 10.63 1.49
N LYS A 84 3.12 11.65 0.68
CA LYS A 84 1.98 11.62 -0.25
C LYS A 84 2.30 10.67 -1.39
N VAL A 85 1.41 9.71 -1.64
CA VAL A 85 1.55 8.70 -2.70
C VAL A 85 0.20 8.45 -3.38
N ARG A 86 0.22 7.87 -4.58
CA ARG A 86 -0.98 7.35 -5.25
C ARG A 86 -1.13 5.87 -4.94
N LEU A 87 -2.24 5.49 -4.31
CA LEU A 87 -2.62 4.11 -4.12
C LEU A 87 -3.38 3.64 -5.35
N VAL A 88 -2.80 2.67 -6.07
CA VAL A 88 -3.42 2.02 -7.23
C VAL A 88 -3.59 0.53 -6.94
N GLY A 89 -4.78 0.00 -7.20
CA GLY A 89 -5.08 -1.42 -7.03
C GLY A 89 -6.25 -1.85 -7.90
N THR A 90 -6.26 -3.11 -8.30
CA THR A 90 -7.33 -3.73 -9.10
C THR A 90 -7.79 -5.00 -8.41
N LYS A 91 -9.11 -5.17 -8.30
CA LYS A 91 -9.73 -6.36 -7.76
C LYS A 91 -9.39 -7.57 -8.62
N LEU A 92 -9.06 -8.67 -7.96
CA LEU A 92 -8.69 -9.89 -8.69
C LEU A 92 -9.93 -10.65 -9.17
N PRO A 93 -9.82 -11.40 -10.27
CA PRO A 93 -10.83 -12.37 -10.64
C PRO A 93 -11.06 -13.39 -9.51
N THR A 94 -12.32 -13.81 -9.33
CA THR A 94 -12.75 -14.72 -8.26
C THR A 94 -11.93 -16.01 -8.21
N GLU A 95 -11.58 -16.56 -9.37
CA GLU A 95 -10.74 -17.76 -9.49
C GLU A 95 -9.35 -17.58 -8.87
N VAL A 96 -8.74 -16.42 -9.08
CA VAL A 96 -7.42 -16.08 -8.53
C VAL A 96 -7.54 -15.89 -7.02
N THR A 97 -8.60 -15.22 -6.56
CA THR A 97 -8.86 -15.04 -5.14
C THR A 97 -9.08 -16.38 -4.42
N HIS A 98 -9.88 -17.28 -4.96
CA HIS A 98 -10.11 -18.61 -4.38
C HIS A 98 -8.80 -19.41 -4.26
N LYS A 99 -7.94 -19.36 -5.28
CA LYS A 99 -6.61 -19.98 -5.22
C LYS A 99 -5.75 -19.38 -4.10
N ARG A 100 -5.76 -18.05 -3.94
CA ARG A 100 -5.01 -17.36 -2.87
C ARG A 100 -5.54 -17.70 -1.47
N ILE A 101 -6.85 -17.70 -1.28
CA ILE A 101 -7.50 -18.08 -0.01
C ILE A 101 -7.18 -19.53 0.34
N LYS A 102 -7.32 -20.46 -0.61
CA LYS A 102 -6.97 -21.88 -0.40
C LYS A 102 -5.52 -22.04 0.02
N LYS A 103 -4.60 -21.34 -0.66
CA LYS A 103 -3.17 -21.35 -0.29
C LYS A 103 -2.95 -20.82 1.13
N ALA A 104 -3.61 -19.73 1.50
CA ALA A 104 -3.49 -19.15 2.84
C ALA A 104 -4.05 -20.05 3.95
N ILE A 105 -5.13 -20.79 3.69
CA ILE A 105 -5.68 -21.79 4.61
C ILE A 105 -4.71 -22.97 4.78
N ILE A 106 -4.13 -23.46 3.68
CA ILE A 106 -3.11 -24.52 3.73
C ILE A 106 -1.90 -24.07 4.57
N GLN A 107 -1.49 -22.81 4.41
CA GLN A 107 -0.41 -22.19 5.20
C GLN A 107 -0.78 -21.95 6.67
N ASN A 108 -2.07 -22.04 7.01
CA ASN A 108 -2.60 -21.87 8.36
C ASN A 108 -3.01 -23.23 8.97
N ASP A 109 -2.30 -24.30 8.58
CA ASP A 109 -2.52 -25.67 9.02
C ASP A 109 -3.95 -26.20 8.77
N GLY A 110 -4.58 -25.72 7.69
CA GLY A 110 -5.95 -26.08 7.34
C GLY A 110 -7.02 -25.29 8.10
N ASN A 111 -6.63 -24.40 9.03
CA ASN A 111 -7.57 -23.57 9.78
C ASN A 111 -8.06 -22.37 8.96
N ALA A 112 -9.27 -21.92 9.25
CA ALA A 112 -9.84 -20.73 8.63
C ALA A 112 -8.97 -19.49 8.91
N ILE A 113 -8.74 -18.68 7.86
CA ILE A 113 -8.10 -17.37 7.98
C ILE A 113 -9.12 -16.29 8.37
N SER A 114 -8.68 -15.25 9.07
CA SER A 114 -9.54 -14.14 9.52
C SER A 114 -10.15 -13.37 8.34
N ASP A 115 -11.29 -12.72 8.59
CA ASP A 115 -11.99 -11.94 7.56
C ASP A 115 -11.11 -10.81 7.00
N ASN A 116 -10.37 -10.10 7.87
CA ASN A 116 -9.40 -9.08 7.43
C ASN A 116 -8.33 -9.66 6.49
N LYS A 117 -7.87 -10.89 6.76
CA LYS A 117 -6.89 -11.56 5.90
C LYS A 117 -7.51 -11.95 4.56
N ARG A 118 -8.79 -12.36 4.54
CA ARG A 118 -9.52 -12.66 3.30
C ARG A 118 -9.66 -11.43 2.42
N GLU A 119 -10.07 -10.29 2.99
CA GLU A 119 -10.27 -9.04 2.25
C GLU A 119 -9.00 -8.54 1.55
N ILE A 120 -7.82 -8.74 2.16
CA ILE A 120 -6.53 -8.38 1.56
C ILE A 120 -6.14 -9.32 0.39
N LEU A 121 -6.75 -10.51 0.30
CA LEU A 121 -6.48 -11.49 -0.76
C LEU A 121 -7.45 -11.36 -1.95
N HIS A 122 -8.49 -10.54 -1.85
CA HIS A 122 -9.39 -10.14 -2.94
C HIS A 122 -8.75 -9.09 -3.85
#